data_AF-A0A2M6WEN1-F1
#
_entry.id   AF-A0A2M6WEN1-F1
#
_cell.length_a   1.000
_cell.length_b   1.000
_cell.length_c   1.000
_cell.angle_alpha   90.00
_cell.angle_beta   90.00
_cell.angle_gamma   90.00
#
_symmetry.space_group_name_H-M   'P 1'
#
loop_
_entity.id
_entity.type
_entity.pdbx_description
1 polymer ?
#
loop_
_entity_poly.entity_id
_entity_poly.type
_entity_poly.pdbx_seq_one_letter_code
_entity_poly.pdbx_strand_id
1 'polypeptide(L)'
;MKFINEISISVLFLLLIVLFLDPFMYLMSDSLVFMVLGALVVLFALFATFLWREKAHDEREAMHKMLAGRIGYLIGSGSLLIGFVVQVLSGGHVDPWLVFGLAGLVVGKLIALAYVKAKH
;
A
#
# COMPACT_ATOMS: atom_id res chain seq x y z
N MET A 1 -5.59 -16.51 12.16
CA MET A 1 -6.04 -15.13 12.45
C MET A 1 -5.24 -14.01 11.76
N LYS A 2 -4.00 -14.24 11.26
CA LYS A 2 -3.15 -13.18 10.66
C LYS A 2 -3.57 -12.69 9.26
N PHE A 3 -4.22 -13.54 8.47
CA PHE A 3 -4.52 -13.29 7.05
C PHE A 3 -5.69 -12.33 6.81
N ILE A 4 -6.77 -12.48 7.59
CA ILE A 4 -7.93 -11.58 7.54
C ILE A 4 -7.48 -10.14 7.85
N ASN A 5 -6.58 -9.98 8.83
CA ASN A 5 -6.04 -8.67 9.18
C ASN A 5 -5.22 -8.06 8.03
N GLU A 6 -4.40 -8.85 7.32
CA GLU A 6 -3.63 -8.33 6.19
C GLU A 6 -4.54 -7.86 5.04
N ILE A 7 -5.55 -8.66 4.68
CA ILE A 7 -6.53 -8.27 3.65
C ILE A 7 -7.31 -7.04 4.10
N SER A 8 -7.80 -7.00 5.35
CA SER A 8 -8.53 -5.85 5.86
C SER A 8 -7.69 -4.57 5.83
N ILE A 9 -6.40 -4.64 6.20
CA ILE A 9 -5.49 -3.49 6.13
C ILE A 9 -5.26 -3.06 4.68
N SER A 10 -5.03 -3.99 3.75
CA SER A 10 -4.84 -3.66 2.33
C SER A 10 -6.10 -3.05 1.69
N VAL A 11 -7.27 -3.57 2.01
CA VAL A 11 -8.55 -3.01 1.54
C VAL A 11 -8.77 -1.62 2.12
N LEU A 12 -8.50 -1.42 3.42
CA LEU A 12 -8.58 -0.10 4.04
C LEU A 12 -7.57 0.88 3.43
N PHE A 13 -6.36 0.44 3.11
CA PHE A 13 -5.36 1.25 2.40
C PHE A 13 -5.86 1.69 1.02
N LEU A 14 -6.45 0.76 0.25
CA LEU A 14 -7.05 1.04 -1.06
C LEU A 14 -8.18 2.08 -0.97
N LEU A 15 -9.05 1.94 0.02
CA LEU A 15 -10.13 2.92 0.24
C LEU A 15 -9.58 4.31 0.55
N LEU A 16 -8.53 4.40 1.37
CA LEU A 16 -7.91 5.67 1.72
C LEU A 16 -7.23 6.35 0.52
N ILE A 17 -6.46 5.63 -0.31
CA ILE A 17 -5.84 6.25 -1.49
C ILE A 17 -6.87 6.70 -2.54
N VAL A 18 -7.98 5.96 -2.70
CA VAL A 18 -9.06 6.31 -3.65
C VAL A 18 -9.76 7.60 -3.23
N LEU A 19 -9.83 7.89 -1.93
CA LEU A 19 -10.39 9.13 -1.39
C LEU A 19 -9.61 10.39 -1.82
N PHE A 20 -8.37 10.25 -2.31
CA PHE A 20 -7.59 11.35 -2.87
C PHE A 20 -7.78 11.53 -4.38
N LEU A 21 -8.65 10.73 -5.03
CA LEU A 21 -9.06 11.00 -6.40
C LEU A 21 -10.09 12.12 -6.45
N ASP A 22 -10.01 12.99 -7.45
CA ASP A 22 -11.09 13.92 -7.75
C ASP A 22 -12.36 13.13 -8.14
N PRO A 23 -13.53 13.44 -7.56
CA PRO A 23 -13.92 14.69 -6.88
C PRO A 23 -13.79 14.71 -5.34
N PHE A 24 -13.31 13.64 -4.70
CA PHE A 24 -13.34 13.53 -3.24
C PHE A 24 -12.45 14.56 -2.54
N MET A 25 -11.35 14.99 -3.16
CA MET A 25 -10.54 16.09 -2.62
C MET A 25 -11.29 17.42 -2.58
N TYR A 26 -12.20 17.66 -3.53
CA TYR A 26 -13.03 18.87 -3.54
C TYR A 26 -14.08 18.88 -2.41
N LEU A 27 -14.45 17.70 -1.90
CA LEU A 27 -15.40 17.53 -0.82
C LEU A 27 -14.75 17.67 0.58
N MET A 28 -13.42 17.64 0.66
CA MET A 28 -12.67 17.64 1.91
C MET A 28 -12.10 19.02 2.22
N SER A 29 -12.13 19.42 3.50
CA SER A 29 -11.40 20.60 3.97
C SER A 29 -9.91 20.30 4.12
N ASP A 30 -9.07 21.34 4.03
CA ASP A 30 -7.61 21.21 4.12
C ASP A 30 -7.16 20.45 5.37
N SER A 31 -7.83 20.66 6.52
CA SER A 31 -7.52 19.96 7.76
C SER A 31 -7.82 18.44 7.69
N LEU A 32 -8.89 18.05 7.00
CA LEU A 32 -9.22 16.64 6.80
C LEU A 32 -8.23 15.96 5.86
N VAL A 33 -7.74 16.65 4.83
CA VAL A 33 -6.74 16.13 3.89
C VAL A 33 -5.47 15.73 4.64
N PHE A 34 -4.93 16.60 5.50
CA PHE A 34 -3.72 16.28 6.27
C PHE A 34 -3.95 15.17 7.31
N MET A 35 -5.13 15.10 7.92
CA MET A 35 -5.47 14.03 8.86
C MET A 35 -5.53 12.67 8.15
N VAL A 36 -6.18 12.60 6.98
CA VAL A 36 -6.28 11.39 6.18
C VAL A 36 -4.92 11.00 5.60
N LEU A 37 -4.08 11.96 5.22
CA LEU A 37 -2.69 11.71 4.82
C LEU A 37 -1.88 11.08 5.96
N GLY A 38 -2.01 11.60 7.18
CA GLY A 38 -1.36 11.03 8.36
C GLY A 38 -1.80 9.59 8.62
N ALA A 39 -3.10 9.32 8.52
CA ALA A 39 -3.66 7.97 8.65
C ALA A 39 -3.11 7.03 7.56
N LEU A 40 -3.00 7.50 6.32
CA LEU A 40 -2.43 6.75 5.20
C LEU A 40 -0.99 6.31 5.48
N VAL A 41 -0.14 7.23 5.95
CA VAL A 41 1.28 6.96 6.25
C VAL A 41 1.42 5.95 7.40
N VAL A 42 0.63 6.10 8.47
CA VAL A 42 0.63 5.15 9.59
C VAL A 42 0.20 3.76 9.12
N LEU A 43 -0.84 3.68 8.29
CA LEU A 43 -1.37 2.43 7.80
C LEU A 43 -0.38 1.73 6.85
N PHE A 44 0.34 2.49 6.02
CA PHE A 44 1.45 1.97 5.23
C PHE A 44 2.59 1.43 6.11
N ALA A 45 2.98 2.13 7.18
CA ALA A 45 4.03 1.67 8.08
C ALA A 45 3.66 0.35 8.79
N LEU A 46 2.39 0.21 9.19
CA LEU A 46 1.86 -1.05 9.72
C LEU A 46 1.94 -2.16 8.67
N PHE A 47 1.48 -1.89 7.45
CA PHE A 47 1.54 -2.83 6.33
C PHE A 47 2.98 -3.26 6.02
N ALA A 48 3.93 -2.33 5.99
CA ALA A 48 5.34 -2.60 5.77
C ALA A 48 5.93 -3.50 6.86
N THR A 49 5.53 -3.28 8.12
CA THR A 49 5.94 -4.12 9.26
C THR A 49 5.42 -5.56 9.10
N PHE A 50 4.17 -5.74 8.65
CA PHE A 50 3.63 -7.07 8.39
C PHE A 50 4.38 -7.78 7.27
N LEU A 51 4.68 -7.08 6.18
CA LEU A 51 5.44 -7.62 5.05
C LEU A 51 6.86 -8.05 5.46
N TRP A 52 7.48 -7.34 6.40
CA TRP A 52 8.81 -7.69 6.91
C TRP A 52 8.82 -8.94 7.80
N ARG A 53 7.74 -9.20 8.56
CA ARG A 53 7.68 -10.29 9.55
C ARG A 53 7.35 -11.67 8.98
N GLU A 54 7.01 -11.76 7.71
CA GLU A 54 6.69 -13.02 7.06
C GLU A 54 7.97 -13.86 6.89
N LYS A 55 7.94 -15.18 7.15
CA LYS A 55 9.14 -16.06 7.11
C LYS A 55 9.00 -17.12 6.02
N ALA A 56 10.07 -17.37 5.26
CA ALA A 56 10.16 -18.53 4.37
C ALA A 56 10.33 -19.80 5.21
N HIS A 57 9.62 -20.87 4.86
CA HIS A 57 9.59 -22.07 5.68
C HIS A 57 10.78 -23.00 5.44
N ASP A 58 11.25 -23.17 4.20
CA ASP A 58 12.57 -23.73 3.87
C ASP A 58 12.79 -23.68 2.34
N GLU A 59 14.03 -23.90 1.88
CA GLU A 59 14.60 -23.73 0.52
C GLU A 59 15.32 -22.38 0.28
N ARG A 60 16.66 -22.42 0.24
CA ARG A 60 17.55 -21.24 0.06
C ARG A 60 17.16 -20.37 -1.15
N GLU A 61 16.83 -20.98 -2.28
CA GLU A 61 16.42 -20.23 -3.48
C GLU A 61 15.07 -19.52 -3.30
N ALA A 62 14.11 -20.17 -2.64
CA ALA A 62 12.81 -19.57 -2.33
C ALA A 62 12.97 -18.36 -1.38
N MET A 63 13.87 -18.47 -0.41
CA MET A 63 14.19 -17.37 0.51
C MET A 63 14.75 -16.14 -0.23
N HIS A 64 15.70 -16.32 -1.15
CA HIS A 64 16.28 -15.19 -1.90
C HIS A 64 15.28 -14.52 -2.84
N LYS A 65 14.47 -15.31 -3.56
CA LYS A 65 13.39 -14.76 -4.44
C LYS A 65 12.36 -13.98 -3.62
N MET A 66 11.97 -14.51 -2.47
CA MET A 66 11.02 -13.86 -1.56
C MET A 66 11.58 -12.55 -0.99
N LEU A 67 12.86 -12.53 -0.57
CA LEU A 67 13.50 -11.33 -0.07
C LEU A 67 13.61 -10.24 -1.14
N ALA A 68 14.02 -10.60 -2.36
CA ALA A 68 14.10 -9.67 -3.49
C ALA A 68 12.73 -9.09 -3.83
N GLY A 69 11.68 -9.92 -3.88
CA GLY A 69 10.31 -9.47 -4.13
C GLY A 69 9.79 -8.51 -3.04
N ARG A 70 10.08 -8.78 -1.77
CA ARG A 70 9.66 -7.92 -0.65
C ARG A 70 10.35 -6.57 -0.65
N ILE A 71 11.67 -6.57 -0.82
CA ILE A 71 12.44 -5.32 -0.88
C ILE A 71 11.99 -4.50 -2.09
N GLY A 72 11.82 -5.14 -3.26
CA GLY A 72 11.30 -4.47 -4.45
C GLY A 72 9.92 -3.84 -4.21
N TYR A 73 9.01 -4.58 -3.58
CA TYR A 73 7.69 -4.07 -3.22
C TYR A 73 7.78 -2.89 -2.25
N LEU A 74 8.57 -2.99 -1.18
CA LEU A 74 8.71 -1.93 -0.17
C LEU A 74 9.34 -0.66 -0.75
N ILE A 75 10.38 -0.80 -1.57
CA ILE A 75 11.02 0.33 -2.24
C ILE A 75 10.07 0.97 -3.26
N GLY A 76 9.37 0.19 -4.08
CA GLY A 76 8.44 0.70 -5.08
C GLY A 76 7.20 1.36 -4.46
N SER A 77 6.58 0.73 -3.46
CA SER A 77 5.43 1.33 -2.76
C SER A 77 5.84 2.51 -1.87
N GLY A 78 7.02 2.45 -1.24
CA GLY A 78 7.57 3.54 -0.45
C GLY A 78 7.93 4.77 -1.28
N SER A 79 8.53 4.59 -2.47
CA SER A 79 8.85 5.71 -3.36
C SER A 79 7.59 6.42 -3.87
N LEU A 80 6.56 5.65 -4.26
CA LEU A 80 5.27 6.22 -4.66
C LEU A 80 4.58 6.93 -3.49
N LEU A 81 4.64 6.37 -2.27
CA LEU A 81 4.10 7.03 -1.09
C LEU A 81 4.82 8.35 -0.78
N ILE A 82 6.14 8.41 -0.92
CA ILE A 82 6.90 9.65 -0.74
C ILE A 82 6.44 10.69 -1.77
N GLY A 83 6.32 10.31 -3.05
CA GLY A 83 5.79 11.19 -4.09
C GLY A 83 4.40 11.71 -3.75
N PHE A 84 3.54 10.85 -3.20
CA PHE A 84 2.19 11.17 -2.78
C PHE A 84 2.17 12.24 -1.69
N VAL A 85 2.97 12.04 -0.64
CA VAL A 85 3.10 12.98 0.47
C VAL A 85 3.58 14.34 -0.03
N VAL A 86 4.60 14.36 -0.90
CA VAL A 86 5.11 15.62 -1.47
C VAL A 86 4.05 16.35 -2.30
N GLN A 87 3.27 15.64 -3.12
CA GLN A 87 2.21 16.25 -3.93
C GLN A 87 1.10 16.86 -3.07
N VAL A 88 0.64 16.12 -2.04
CA VAL A 88 -0.36 16.64 -1.10
C VAL A 88 0.14 17.88 -0.37
N LEU A 89 1.39 17.86 0.12
CA LEU A 89 1.96 19.01 0.85
C LEU A 89 2.24 20.23 -0.05
N SER A 90 2.57 20.03 -1.33
CA SER A 90 2.99 21.12 -2.22
C SER A 90 1.84 21.78 -2.97
N GLY A 91 0.82 21.02 -3.34
CA GLY A 91 -0.25 21.52 -4.21
C GLY A 91 -1.67 21.23 -3.70
N GLY A 92 -1.83 20.42 -2.65
CA GLY A 92 -3.14 19.95 -2.20
C GLY A 92 -3.86 19.04 -3.21
N HIS A 93 -3.20 18.70 -4.33
CA HIS A 93 -3.73 17.82 -5.35
C HIS A 93 -2.78 16.64 -5.61
N VAL A 94 -3.37 15.48 -5.86
CA VAL A 94 -2.66 14.24 -6.15
C VAL A 94 -2.91 13.85 -7.59
N ASP A 95 -1.85 13.51 -8.32
CA ASP A 95 -1.98 12.96 -9.66
C ASP A 95 -2.68 11.58 -9.60
N PRO A 96 -3.80 11.38 -10.33
CA PRO A 96 -4.46 10.08 -10.39
C PRO A 96 -3.53 8.92 -10.75
N TRP A 97 -2.48 9.14 -11.55
CA TRP A 97 -1.50 8.10 -11.88
C TRP A 97 -0.75 7.58 -10.67
N LEU A 98 -0.50 8.44 -9.69
CA LEU A 98 0.17 8.05 -8.45
C LEU A 98 -0.74 7.16 -7.59
N VAL A 99 -2.03 7.48 -7.57
CA VAL A 99 -3.06 6.65 -6.93
C VAL A 99 -3.17 5.30 -7.62
N PHE A 100 -3.26 5.27 -8.96
CA PHE A 100 -3.32 4.03 -9.72
C PHE A 100 -2.05 3.19 -9.58
N GLY A 101 -0.87 3.81 -9.47
CA GLY A 101 0.39 3.10 -9.22
C GLY A 101 0.40 2.40 -7.86
N LEU A 102 0.05 3.12 -6.79
CA LEU A 102 -0.05 2.54 -5.44
C LEU A 102 -1.14 1.46 -5.38
N ALA A 103 -2.30 1.72 -5.96
CA ALA A 103 -3.40 0.76 -6.02
C ALA A 103 -2.99 -0.50 -6.79
N GLY A 104 -2.30 -0.34 -7.92
CA GLY A 104 -1.81 -1.45 -8.75
C GLY A 104 -0.86 -2.38 -8.00
N LEU A 105 0.08 -1.84 -7.22
CA LEU A 105 0.97 -2.64 -6.38
C LEU A 105 0.19 -3.45 -5.34
N VAL A 106 -0.73 -2.79 -4.62
CA VAL A 106 -1.51 -3.43 -3.56
C VAL A 106 -2.46 -4.50 -4.13
N VAL A 107 -3.15 -4.19 -5.23
CA VAL A 107 -4.03 -5.13 -5.94
C VAL A 107 -3.21 -6.30 -6.49
N GLY A 108 -2.05 -6.06 -7.09
CA GLY A 108 -1.16 -7.10 -7.58
C GLY A 108 -0.75 -8.07 -6.47
N LYS A 109 -0.41 -7.56 -5.28
CA LYS A 109 -0.12 -8.40 -4.11
C LYS A 109 -1.35 -9.20 -3.66
N LEU A 110 -2.53 -8.57 -3.61
CA LEU A 110 -3.78 -9.26 -3.23
C LEU A 110 -4.14 -10.38 -4.20
N ILE A 111 -3.94 -10.17 -5.50
CA ILE A 111 -4.16 -11.20 -6.54
C ILE A 111 -3.17 -12.36 -6.35
N ALA A 112 -1.88 -12.06 -6.16
CA ALA A 112 -0.86 -13.09 -5.94
C ALA A 112 -1.20 -13.94 -4.69
N LEU A 113 -1.63 -13.27 -3.63
CA LEU A 113 -2.05 -13.89 -2.38
C LEU A 113 -3.33 -14.75 -2.53
N ALA A 114 -4.30 -14.28 -3.31
CA ALA A 114 -5.49 -15.05 -3.64
C ALA A 114 -5.16 -16.28 -4.51
N TYR A 115 -4.24 -16.15 -5.47
CA TYR A 115 -3.81 -17.24 -6.35
C TYR A 115 -3.09 -18.35 -5.59
N VAL A 116 -2.15 -18.00 -4.71
CA VAL A 116 -1.45 -18.97 -3.86
C VAL A 116 -2.45 -19.78 -3.04
N LYS A 117 -3.48 -19.12 -2.51
CA LYS A 117 -4.53 -19.78 -1.73
C LYS A 117 -5.50 -20.60 -2.58
N ALA A 118 -5.80 -20.21 -3.81
CA ALA A 118 -6.66 -21.02 -4.69
C ALA A 118 -5.96 -22.32 -5.13
N LYS A 119 -4.62 -22.33 -5.13
CA LYS A 119 -3.78 -23.45 -5.56
C LYS A 119 -3.32 -24.34 -4.39
N HIS A 120 -3.71 -24.06 -3.14
CA HIS A 120 -3.42 -24.86 -1.94
C HIS A 120 -4.69 -25.12 -1.15
#